data_AF-A0A3N5R949-F1
#
_entry.id   AF-A0A3N5R949-F1
#
_cell.length_a   1.000
_cell.length_b   1.000
_cell.length_c   1.000
_cell.angle_alpha   90.00
_cell.angle_beta   90.00
_cell.angle_gamma   90.00
#
_symmetry.space_group_name_H-M   'P 1'
#
loop_
_entity.id
_entity.type
_entity.pdbx_description
1 polymer ?
#
loop_
_entity_poly.entity_id
_entity_poly.type
_entity_poly.pdbx_seq_one_letter_code
_entity_poly.pdbx_strand_id
1 'polypeptide(L)'
;MLALAFLLRAAVLWRYAPMLDEDRDLYRQIAEQLVAGKGYSRPLQWEHSRHWTTFGLPGQFALVSDSERGSVVCWIRQETAIPADLVTGKWVDFPTAYRPPLYPMLLAGTMALFHSHRAIGVVQLFLGFATVGLTVCAARRMGLPVMAVVAGALVAADPL
;
A
#
# COMPACT_ATOMS: atom_id res chain seq x y z
N MET A 1 -20.02 11.61 19.96
CA MET A 1 -19.81 10.59 18.89
C MET A 1 -18.65 10.95 17.98
N LEU A 2 -18.74 12.00 17.16
CA LEU A 2 -17.65 12.38 16.24
C LEU A 2 -16.33 12.69 16.96
N ALA A 3 -16.36 13.41 18.08
CA ALA A 3 -15.18 13.67 18.89
C ALA A 3 -14.54 12.38 19.47
N LEU A 4 -15.37 11.44 19.92
CA LEU A 4 -14.90 10.14 20.43
C LEU A 4 -14.26 9.31 19.31
N ALA A 5 -14.89 9.27 18.13
CA ALA A 5 -14.33 8.59 16.95
C ALA A 5 -12.99 9.22 16.53
N PHE A 6 -12.91 10.55 16.52
CA PHE A 6 -11.68 11.26 16.22
C PHE A 6 -10.58 10.94 17.24
N LEU A 7 -10.88 10.96 18.53
CA LEU A 7 -9.92 10.65 19.60
C LEU A 7 -9.45 9.20 19.52
N LEU A 8 -10.35 8.23 19.31
CA LEU A 8 -9.98 6.82 19.12
C LEU A 8 -9.07 6.64 17.91
N ARG A 9 -9.42 7.23 16.77
CA ARG A 9 -8.61 7.12 15.54
C ARG A 9 -7.26 7.83 15.69
N ALA A 10 -7.22 8.99 16.34
CA ALA A 10 -5.98 9.69 16.64
C ALA A 10 -5.09 8.89 17.60
N ALA A 11 -5.68 8.21 18.60
CA ALA A 11 -4.94 7.35 19.52
C ALA A 11 -4.36 6.11 18.83
N VAL A 12 -5.13 5.46 17.95
CA VAL A 12 -4.65 4.35 17.10
C VAL A 12 -3.52 4.85 16.20
N LEU A 13 -3.72 5.95 15.49
CA LEU A 13 -2.69 6.55 14.64
C LEU A 13 -1.41 6.84 15.43
N TRP A 14 -1.53 7.41 16.63
CA TRP A 14 -0.38 7.68 17.50
C TRP A 14 0.33 6.40 17.92
N ARG A 15 -0.43 5.36 18.28
CA ARG A 15 0.11 4.06 18.70
C ARG A 15 0.87 3.36 17.57
N TYR A 16 0.36 3.44 16.34
CA TYR A 16 0.93 2.80 15.16
C TYR A 16 1.80 3.73 14.31
N ALA A 17 1.99 5.00 14.73
CA ALA A 17 2.82 5.98 14.03
C ALA A 17 4.21 5.46 13.62
N PRO A 18 4.93 4.68 14.46
CA PRO A 18 6.23 4.13 14.08
C PRO A 18 6.14 3.09 12.96
N MET A 19 5.02 2.36 12.85
CA MET A 19 4.78 1.38 11.79
C MET A 19 4.41 2.04 10.46
N LEU A 20 3.96 3.31 10.44
CA LEU A 20 3.69 4.01 9.18
C LEU A 20 4.96 4.26 8.34
N ASP A 21 6.14 4.21 8.95
CA ASP A 21 7.41 4.33 8.24
C ASP A 21 7.81 3.03 7.52
N GLU A 22 7.23 1.89 7.92
CA GLU A 22 7.47 0.58 7.30
C GLU A 22 6.51 0.38 6.12
N ASP A 23 6.94 0.74 4.91
CA ASP A 23 6.17 0.55 3.68
C ASP A 23 6.20 -0.91 3.19
N ARG A 24 5.60 -1.81 3.98
CA ARG A 24 5.55 -3.25 3.70
C ARG A 24 4.91 -3.58 2.34
N ASP A 25 3.96 -2.75 1.93
CA ASP A 25 3.18 -2.94 0.71
C ASP A 25 3.72 -2.18 -0.52
N LEU A 26 4.77 -1.38 -0.33
CA LEU A 26 5.46 -0.62 -1.38
C LEU A 26 4.57 0.43 -2.04
N TYR A 27 3.51 0.85 -1.34
CA TYR A 27 2.60 1.88 -1.85
C TYR A 27 3.28 3.23 -1.93
N ARG A 28 4.24 3.51 -1.03
CA ARG A 28 5.04 4.73 -1.06
C ARG A 28 5.93 4.76 -2.28
N GLN A 29 6.62 3.67 -2.58
CA GLN A 29 7.47 3.59 -3.77
C GLN A 29 6.66 3.82 -5.05
N ILE A 30 5.49 3.19 -5.18
CA ILE A 30 4.61 3.40 -6.34
C ILE A 30 4.15 4.87 -6.42
N ALA A 31 3.80 5.48 -5.29
CA ALA A 31 3.39 6.88 -5.23
C ALA A 31 4.53 7.83 -5.66
N GLU A 32 5.75 7.57 -5.23
CA GLU A 32 6.96 8.33 -5.64
C GLU A 32 7.21 8.21 -7.14
N GLN A 33 7.06 7.02 -7.72
CA GLN A 33 7.18 6.83 -9.18
C GLN A 33 6.06 7.57 -9.94
N LEU A 34 4.84 7.58 -9.38
CA LEU A 34 3.71 8.30 -9.96
C LEU A 34 3.98 9.82 -9.98
N VAL A 35 4.48 10.36 -8.87
CA VAL A 35 4.88 11.78 -8.76
C VAL A 35 6.05 12.09 -9.70
N ALA A 36 6.98 11.15 -9.88
CA ALA A 36 8.09 11.28 -10.84
C ALA A 36 7.68 11.10 -12.31
N GLY A 37 6.39 10.84 -12.61
CA GLY A 37 5.89 10.66 -13.97
C GLY A 37 6.26 9.33 -14.63
N LYS A 38 6.72 8.35 -13.84
CA LYS A 38 7.15 7.02 -14.32
C LYS A 38 6.02 5.97 -14.34
N GLY A 39 4.84 6.33 -13.83
CA GLY A 39 3.65 5.48 -13.82
C GLY A 39 3.63 4.49 -12.65
N TYR A 40 2.95 3.36 -12.83
CA TYR A 40 2.78 2.30 -11.81
C TYR A 40 3.91 1.26 -11.82
N SER A 41 5.09 1.60 -12.35
CA SER A 41 6.24 0.72 -12.32
C SER A 41 6.82 0.65 -10.91
N ARG A 42 7.29 -0.53 -10.53
CA ARG A 42 8.13 -0.70 -9.34
C ARG A 42 9.58 -0.91 -9.78
N PRO A 43 10.55 -0.11 -9.28
CA PRO A 43 11.95 -0.46 -9.41
C PRO A 43 12.21 -1.71 -8.56
N LEU A 44 12.70 -2.79 -9.17
CA LEU A 44 13.15 -3.96 -8.41
C LEU A 44 14.34 -3.57 -7.52
N GLN A 45 14.10 -3.35 -6.22
CA GLN A 45 15.16 -3.17 -5.25
C GLN A 45 15.87 -4.49 -4.99
N TRP A 46 16.97 -4.70 -5.71
CA TRP A 46 17.88 -5.82 -5.56
C TRP A 46 18.70 -5.64 -4.28
N GLU A 47 18.18 -6.07 -3.14
CA GLU A 47 18.97 -6.15 -1.92
C GLU A 47 19.78 -7.46 -1.96
N HIS A 48 20.92 -7.41 -2.67
CA HIS A 48 22.01 -8.40 -2.62
C HIS A 48 21.60 -9.89 -2.55
N SER A 49 21.22 -10.50 -3.66
CA SER A 49 21.13 -11.97 -3.74
C SER A 49 21.81 -12.50 -5.00
N ARG A 50 23.10 -12.85 -4.85
CA ARG A 50 24.00 -13.36 -5.91
C ARG A 50 23.85 -14.86 -6.17
N HIS A 51 22.65 -15.43 -5.99
CA HIS A 51 22.44 -16.87 -6.11
C HIS A 51 21.29 -17.20 -7.07
N TRP A 52 21.66 -17.52 -8.31
CA TRP A 52 20.77 -18.13 -9.29
C TRP A 52 20.73 -19.63 -9.02
N THR A 53 19.64 -20.14 -8.45
CA THR A 53 19.41 -21.57 -8.32
C THR A 53 18.37 -22.02 -9.34
N THR A 54 18.79 -22.89 -10.25
CA THR A 54 17.88 -23.57 -11.19
C THR A 54 17.04 -24.57 -10.40
N PHE A 55 15.87 -24.14 -9.91
CA PHE A 55 14.96 -25.01 -9.19
C PHE A 55 13.83 -25.50 -10.10
N GLY A 56 13.88 -26.81 -10.40
CA GLY A 56 12.71 -27.63 -10.74
C GLY A 56 11.92 -27.24 -12.00
N LEU A 57 12.48 -27.55 -13.18
CA LEU A 57 11.86 -27.95 -14.47
C LEU A 57 12.76 -27.49 -15.63
N PRO A 58 12.98 -28.29 -16.69
CA PRO A 58 13.76 -27.85 -17.85
C PRO A 58 13.08 -26.64 -18.50
N GLY A 59 13.77 -25.50 -18.52
CA GLY A 59 13.32 -24.27 -19.18
C GLY A 59 12.48 -23.30 -18.34
N GLN A 60 12.53 -23.40 -17.01
CA GLN A 60 12.01 -22.37 -16.11
C GLN A 60 13.13 -21.88 -15.19
N PHE A 61 13.29 -20.57 -15.09
CA PHE A 61 14.19 -19.94 -14.13
C PHE A 61 13.34 -19.33 -13.02
N ALA A 62 13.59 -19.76 -11.77
CA ALA A 62 13.04 -19.12 -10.59
C ALA A 62 14.01 -18.03 -10.13
N LEU A 63 13.54 -16.78 -10.09
CA LEU A 63 14.21 -15.74 -9.32
C LEU A 63 13.84 -15.95 -7.85
N VAL A 64 14.82 -16.28 -7.02
CA VAL A 64 14.63 -16.56 -5.59
C VAL A 64 15.20 -15.37 -4.80
N SER A 65 14.40 -14.78 -3.91
CA SER A 65 14.90 -13.75 -2.99
C SER A 65 15.66 -14.41 -1.85
N ASP A 66 16.85 -13.89 -1.50
CA ASP A 66 17.58 -14.34 -0.30
C ASP A 66 16.85 -13.96 1.00
N SER A 67 16.03 -12.90 0.98
CA SER A 67 15.59 -12.25 2.23
C SER A 67 14.50 -13.01 3.00
N GLU A 68 13.76 -13.92 2.38
CA GLU A 68 12.73 -14.71 3.06
C GLU A 68 12.69 -16.16 2.53
N ARG A 69 13.34 -17.08 3.25
CA ARG A 69 13.14 -18.55 3.14
C ARG A 69 13.18 -19.15 1.74
N GLY A 70 13.99 -18.61 0.82
CA GLY A 70 14.07 -19.13 -0.54
C GLY A 70 12.74 -19.05 -1.30
N SER A 71 11.89 -18.06 -0.99
CA SER A 71 10.65 -17.85 -1.74
C SER A 71 10.95 -17.43 -3.17
N VAL A 72 10.33 -18.11 -4.14
CA VAL A 72 10.40 -17.74 -5.55
C VAL A 72 9.63 -16.43 -5.76
N VAL A 73 10.33 -15.38 -6.16
CA VAL A 73 9.79 -14.03 -6.42
C VAL A 73 9.11 -13.97 -7.78
N CYS A 74 9.69 -14.63 -8.77
CA CYS A 74 9.20 -14.61 -10.15
C CYS A 74 9.66 -15.86 -10.88
N TRP A 75 8.74 -16.47 -11.63
CA TRP A 75 9.07 -17.50 -12.60
C TRP A 75 9.24 -16.85 -13.97
N ILE A 76 10.44 -16.94 -14.53
CA ILE A 76 10.73 -16.54 -15.91
C ILE A 76 10.70 -17.80 -16.77
N ARG A 77 9.86 -17.78 -17.81
CA ARG A 77 9.79 -18.86 -18.82
C ARG A 77 10.87 -18.62 -19.87
N GLN A 78 11.62 -19.67 -20.25
CA GLN A 78 12.77 -19.61 -21.16
C GLN A 78 12.49 -18.99 -22.55
N GLU A 79 11.23 -18.90 -22.98
CA GLU A 79 10.85 -18.28 -24.26
C GLU A 79 11.03 -16.75 -24.29
N THR A 80 11.02 -16.10 -23.14
CA THR A 80 11.37 -14.67 -23.04
C THR A 80 12.87 -14.55 -22.85
N ALA A 81 13.56 -14.04 -23.86
CA ALA A 81 14.96 -13.66 -23.76
C ALA A 81 15.15 -12.83 -22.48
N ILE A 82 16.00 -13.31 -21.57
CA ILE A 82 16.33 -12.56 -20.36
C ILE A 82 17.01 -11.28 -20.86
N PRO A 83 16.40 -10.11 -20.67
CA PRO A 83 16.96 -8.90 -21.21
C PRO A 83 18.31 -8.64 -20.48
N ALA A 84 19.33 -8.23 -21.23
CA ALA A 84 20.71 -8.18 -20.74
C ALA A 84 20.91 -7.17 -19.58
N ASP A 85 19.95 -6.25 -19.41
CA ASP A 85 19.80 -5.34 -18.29
C ASP A 85 19.55 -6.06 -16.96
N LEU A 86 18.77 -7.15 -16.96
CA LEU A 86 18.49 -8.00 -15.81
C LEU A 86 19.74 -8.74 -15.31
N VAL A 87 20.66 -9.08 -16.21
CA VAL A 87 21.93 -9.76 -15.90
C VAL A 87 23.00 -8.78 -15.39
N THR A 88 22.92 -7.51 -15.82
CA THR A 88 23.89 -6.46 -15.44
C THR A 88 23.55 -5.75 -14.13
N GLY A 89 22.48 -6.18 -13.43
CA GLY A 89 22.01 -5.54 -12.20
C GLY A 89 21.37 -4.17 -12.45
N LYS A 90 20.96 -3.91 -13.69
CA LYS A 90 20.24 -2.69 -14.04
C LYS A 90 18.78 -2.85 -13.62
N TRP A 91 18.23 -1.80 -13.02
CA TRP A 91 16.85 -1.73 -12.55
C TRP A 91 15.89 -2.03 -13.70
N VAL A 92 15.24 -3.20 -13.65
CA VAL A 92 14.15 -3.54 -14.56
C VAL A 92 12.86 -3.21 -13.84
N ASP A 93 12.06 -2.34 -14.47
CA ASP A 93 10.76 -1.93 -13.97
C ASP A 93 9.75 -3.05 -14.21
N PHE A 94 9.17 -3.61 -13.14
CA PHE A 94 8.14 -4.65 -13.25
C PHE A 94 6.75 -4.02 -13.15
N PRO A 95 5.84 -4.29 -14.11
CA PRO A 95 4.46 -3.83 -14.02
C PRO A 95 3.71 -4.63 -12.95
N THR A 96 3.51 -4.05 -11.77
CA THR A 96 2.70 -4.69 -10.72
C THR A 96 1.24 -4.29 -10.88
N ALA A 97 0.52 -4.99 -11.76
CA ALA A 97 -0.91 -4.73 -12.02
C ALA A 97 -1.86 -5.25 -10.90
N TYR A 98 -1.33 -5.73 -9.77
CA TYR A 98 -2.14 -6.42 -8.77
C TYR A 98 -2.86 -5.49 -7.79
N ARG A 99 -2.47 -4.21 -7.67
CA ARG A 99 -3.03 -3.30 -6.66
C ARG A 99 -4.00 -2.29 -7.28
N PRO A 100 -5.19 -2.06 -6.67
CA PRO A 100 -6.14 -1.09 -7.19
C PRO A 100 -5.51 0.33 -7.20
N PRO A 101 -5.66 1.10 -8.29
CA PRO A 101 -4.90 2.32 -8.53
C PRO A 101 -5.26 3.48 -7.58
N LEU A 102 -6.44 3.42 -6.96
CA LEU A 102 -6.99 4.51 -6.16
C LEU A 102 -6.09 4.90 -4.98
N TYR A 103 -5.59 3.93 -4.24
CA TYR A 103 -4.78 4.20 -3.05
C TYR A 103 -3.39 4.78 -3.39
N PRO A 104 -2.62 4.21 -4.34
CA PRO A 104 -1.39 4.85 -4.83
C PRO A 104 -1.60 6.28 -5.37
N MET A 105 -2.71 6.55 -6.07
CA MET A 105 -3.01 7.90 -6.56
C MET A 105 -3.29 8.88 -5.42
N LEU A 106 -4.05 8.44 -4.40
CA LEU A 106 -4.30 9.24 -3.20
C LEU A 106 -2.97 9.55 -2.48
N LEU A 107 -2.11 8.54 -2.33
CA LEU A 107 -0.80 8.71 -1.72
C LEU A 107 0.09 9.66 -2.53
N ALA A 108 0.14 9.50 -3.85
CA ALA A 108 0.89 10.38 -4.74
C ALA A 108 0.42 11.84 -4.64
N GLY A 109 -0.89 12.07 -4.61
CA GLY A 109 -1.46 13.40 -4.40
C GLY A 109 -1.10 13.99 -3.04
N THR A 110 -1.14 13.19 -1.98
CA THR A 110 -0.78 13.67 -0.63
C THR A 110 0.72 13.95 -0.49
N MET A 111 1.58 13.13 -1.10
CA MET A 111 3.02 13.36 -1.14
C MET A 111 3.37 14.60 -1.97
N ALA A 112 2.73 14.80 -3.13
CA ALA A 112 2.92 15.99 -3.96
C ALA A 112 2.54 17.29 -3.22
N LEU A 113 1.53 17.25 -2.36
CA LEU A 113 1.07 18.42 -1.62
C LEU A 113 1.85 18.68 -0.32
N PHE A 114 2.18 17.64 0.46
CA PHE A 114 2.66 17.80 1.83
C PHE A 114 4.11 17.34 2.07
N HIS A 115 4.72 16.59 1.14
CA HIS A 115 6.10 16.08 1.22
C HIS A 115 6.46 15.37 2.55
N SER A 116 5.47 14.92 3.34
CA SER A 116 5.67 14.44 4.71
C SER A 116 4.88 13.17 4.98
N HIS A 117 5.53 12.18 5.59
CA HIS A 117 4.95 10.90 5.98
C HIS A 117 3.75 11.06 6.94
N ARG A 118 3.79 12.10 7.78
CA ARG A 118 2.69 12.41 8.71
C ARG A 118 1.40 12.81 7.97
N ALA A 119 1.51 13.30 6.74
CA ALA A 119 0.35 13.68 5.94
C ALA A 119 -0.54 12.49 5.57
N ILE A 120 0.05 11.30 5.36
CA ILE A 120 -0.71 10.07 5.09
C ILE A 120 -1.62 9.75 6.27
N GLY A 121 -1.05 9.80 7.49
CA GLY A 121 -1.82 9.57 8.71
C GLY A 121 -2.94 10.60 8.91
N VAL A 122 -2.68 11.87 8.61
CA VAL A 122 -3.68 12.93 8.66
C VAL A 122 -4.81 12.67 7.66
N VAL A 123 -4.48 12.31 6.42
CA VAL A 123 -5.47 12.01 5.38
C VAL A 123 -6.33 10.83 5.78
N GLN A 124 -5.73 9.78 6.34
CA GLN A 124 -6.46 8.60 6.80
C GLN A 124 -7.34 8.89 8.02
N LEU A 125 -6.90 9.79 8.90
CA LEU A 125 -7.72 10.30 10.01
C LEU A 125 -8.95 11.06 9.49
N PHE A 126 -8.77 11.96 8.51
CA PHE A 126 -9.87 12.69 7.88
C PHE A 126 -10.82 11.75 7.12
N LEU A 127 -10.28 10.79 6.37
CA LEU A 127 -11.07 9.83 5.61
C LEU A 127 -11.91 8.95 6.55
N GLY A 128 -11.30 8.48 7.65
CA GLY A 128 -12.01 7.75 8.69
C GLY A 128 -13.12 8.56 9.37
N PHE A 129 -12.83 9.82 9.68
CA PHE A 129 -13.82 10.74 10.23
C PHE A 129 -14.99 11.00 9.27
N ALA A 130 -14.68 11.20 7.98
CA ALA A 130 -15.68 11.37 6.93
C ALA A 130 -16.57 10.13 6.79
N THR A 131 -16.01 8.92 6.86
CA THR A 131 -16.78 7.67 6.83
C THR A 131 -17.77 7.59 7.98
N VAL A 132 -17.35 7.86 9.23
CA VAL A 132 -18.26 7.89 10.38
C VAL A 132 -19.36 8.93 10.19
N GLY A 133 -19.02 10.12 9.72
CA GLY A 133 -19.98 11.19 9.42
C GLY A 133 -21.02 10.77 8.37
N LEU A 134 -20.57 10.18 7.26
CA LEU A 134 -21.43 9.68 6.20
C LEU A 134 -22.34 8.55 6.68
N THR A 135 -21.85 7.62 7.51
CA THR A 135 -22.68 6.56 8.11
C THR A 135 -23.79 7.15 8.96
N VAL A 136 -23.48 8.12 9.82
CA VAL A 136 -24.50 8.79 10.66
C VAL A 136 -25.50 9.56 9.79
N CYS A 137 -25.04 10.28 8.76
CA CYS A 137 -25.91 11.00 7.82
C CYS A 137 -26.83 10.05 7.03
N ALA A 138 -26.30 8.91 6.56
CA ALA A 138 -27.08 7.90 5.85
C ALA A 138 -28.18 7.29 6.74
N ALA A 139 -27.83 6.89 7.96
CA ALA A 139 -28.78 6.33 8.91
C ALA A 139 -29.85 7.35 9.36
N ARG A 140 -29.49 8.64 9.48
CA ARG A 140 -30.47 9.71 9.72
C ARG A 140 -31.41 9.92 8.55
N ARG A 141 -30.92 9.85 7.31
CA ARG A 141 -31.77 9.92 6.10
C ARG A 141 -32.77 8.78 6.00
N MET A 142 -32.45 7.63 6.59
CA MET A 142 -33.37 6.48 6.69
C MET A 142 -34.41 6.60 7.82
N GLY A 143 -34.47 7.72 8.55
CA GLY A 143 -35.45 7.94 9.62
C GLY A 143 -35.15 7.19 10.93
N LEU A 144 -33.93 6.69 11.12
CA LEU A 144 -33.52 5.91 12.29
C LEU A 144 -32.47 6.66 13.13
N PRO A 145 -32.85 7.74 13.85
CA PRO A 145 -31.89 8.62 14.53
C PRO A 145 -31.13 7.92 15.66
N VAL A 146 -31.75 6.97 16.36
CA VAL A 146 -31.09 6.19 17.43
C VAL A 146 -30.11 5.18 16.84
N MET A 147 -30.51 4.46 15.78
CA MET A 147 -29.63 3.51 15.10
C MET A 147 -28.45 4.21 14.40
N ALA A 148 -28.59 5.47 14.02
CA ALA A 148 -27.50 6.25 13.47
C ALA A 148 -26.33 6.42 14.47
N VAL A 149 -26.63 6.58 15.76
CA VAL A 149 -25.61 6.67 16.81
C VAL A 149 -24.93 5.31 16.98
N VAL A 150 -25.70 4.22 16.99
CA VAL A 150 -25.14 2.86 17.12
C VAL A 150 -24.26 2.51 15.92
N ALA A 151 -24.73 2.77 14.69
CA ALA A 151 -23.96 2.53 13.47
C ALA A 151 -22.67 3.38 13.43
N GLY A 152 -22.76 4.67 13.79
CA GLY A 152 -21.58 5.53 13.89
C GLY A 152 -20.60 5.06 14.96
N ALA A 153 -21.07 4.52 16.09
CA ALA A 153 -20.23 3.96 17.15
C ALA A 153 -19.51 2.69 16.68
N LEU A 154 -20.22 1.84 15.97
CA LEU A 154 -19.67 0.59 15.43
C LEU A 154 -18.55 0.88 14.41
N VAL A 155 -18.79 1.80 13.47
CA VAL A 155 -17.78 2.23 12.48
C VAL A 155 -16.61 2.99 13.12
N ALA A 156 -16.84 3.68 14.23
CA ALA A 156 -15.78 4.33 14.99
C ALA A 156 -14.91 3.33 15.76
N ALA A 157 -15.50 2.21 16.20
CA ALA A 157 -14.81 1.15 16.92
C ALA A 157 -14.08 0.15 16.00
N ASP A 158 -14.44 0.11 14.72
CA ASP A 158 -13.75 -0.69 13.70
C ASP A 158 -12.30 -0.18 13.53
N PRO A 159 -11.29 -0.98 13.90
CA PRO A 159 -9.89 -0.60 13.71
C PRO A 159 -9.58 -0.59 12.21
N LEU A 160 -8.95 0.50 11.77
CA LEU A 160 -8.42 0.70 10.41
C LEU A 160 -7.50 -0.43 9.96
#